data_AF-A0AAN8DGA2-F1
#
_entry.id   AF-A0AAN8DGA2-F1
#
_cell.length_a   1.000
_cell.length_b   1.000
_cell.length_c   1.000
_cell.angle_alpha   90.00
_cell.angle_beta   90.00
_cell.angle_gamma   90.00
#
_symmetry.space_group_name_H-M   'P 1'
#
loop_
_entity.id
_entity.type
_entity.pdbx_description
1 polymer ?
#
loop_
_entity_poly.entity_id
_entity_poly.type
_entity_poly.pdbx_seq_one_letter_code
_entity_poly.pdbx_strand_id
1 'polypeptide(L)'
;MEIPEKKKPTKRWDNVFKAKWTVDHPFIKVSRRGEKHAFCELCRSDFSICHGGQMPVVNEATGKNIASALKASLKQGGLDVEQCVAFSSDNASVMTGQHRGVMSYLRKGNKDIHLVG
;
A
#
# COMPACT_ATOMS: atom_id res chain seq x y z
N MET A 1 39.17 -4.81 21.90
CA MET A 1 37.99 -4.07 22.40
C MET A 1 36.83 -4.43 21.50
N GLU A 2 35.87 -5.21 22.00
CA GLU A 2 34.64 -5.50 21.27
C GLU A 2 33.67 -4.33 21.49
N ILE A 3 33.17 -3.76 20.39
CA ILE A 3 32.19 -2.68 20.44
C ILE A 3 30.83 -3.33 20.68
N PRO A 4 30.13 -3.01 21.78
CA PRO A 4 28.86 -3.66 22.08
C PRO A 4 27.81 -3.27 21.04
N GLU A 5 27.18 -4.28 20.43
CA GLU A 5 26.09 -4.08 19.47
C GLU A 5 24.91 -3.37 20.15
N LYS A 6 24.64 -2.13 19.73
CA LYS A 6 23.43 -1.42 20.15
C LYS A 6 22.21 -2.10 19.53
N LYS A 7 21.36 -2.70 20.38
CA LYS A 7 20.05 -3.22 19.95
C LYS A 7 19.24 -2.09 19.32
N LYS A 8 18.88 -2.23 18.04
CA LYS A 8 18.04 -1.25 17.33
C LYS A 8 16.69 -1.14 18.04
N PRO A 9 16.16 0.07 18.28
CA PRO A 9 14.85 0.23 18.88
C PRO A 9 13.78 -0.44 18.01
N THR A 10 12.96 -1.28 18.60
CA THR A 10 11.86 -1.95 17.91
C THR A 10 10.79 -0.91 17.58
N LYS A 11 10.61 -0.58 16.30
CA LYS A 11 9.51 0.30 15.86
C LYS A 11 8.17 -0.37 16.19
N ARG A 12 7.40 0.24 17.08
CA ARG A 12 6.00 -0.15 17.32
C ARG A 12 5.15 0.53 16.24
N TRP A 13 4.50 -0.27 15.40
CA TRP A 13 3.63 0.25 14.36
C TRP A 13 2.29 0.67 14.97
N ASP A 14 1.82 1.88 14.66
CA ASP A 14 0.49 2.33 15.06
C ASP A 14 -0.57 1.54 14.27
N ASN A 15 -1.05 0.43 14.82
CA ASN A 15 -2.07 -0.42 14.18
C ASN A 15 -3.50 -0.08 14.65
N VAL A 16 -3.75 1.21 14.86
CA VAL A 16 -4.99 1.73 15.47
C VAL A 16 -5.62 2.78 14.55
N PHE A 17 -6.94 2.86 14.53
CA PHE A 17 -7.69 3.84 13.75
C PHE A 17 -7.26 5.27 14.09
N LYS A 18 -7.01 6.08 13.07
CA LYS A 18 -6.64 7.49 13.23
C LYS A 18 -7.81 8.37 12.82
N ALA A 19 -8.30 9.23 13.72
CA ALA A 19 -9.43 10.13 13.45
C ALA A 19 -9.23 11.00 12.20
N LYS A 20 -7.98 11.35 11.89
CA LYS A 20 -7.63 12.08 10.65
C LYS A 20 -8.08 11.37 9.37
N TRP A 21 -8.14 10.03 9.37
CA TRP A 21 -8.54 9.26 8.19
C TRP A 21 -9.97 9.54 7.78
N THR A 22 -10.87 9.85 8.72
CA THR A 22 -12.25 10.25 8.39
C THR A 22 -12.29 11.61 7.68
N VAL A 23 -11.30 12.48 7.94
CA VAL A 23 -11.19 13.79 7.27
C VAL A 23 -10.62 13.60 5.87
N ASP A 24 -9.52 12.86 5.76
CA ASP A 24 -8.83 12.61 4.48
C ASP A 24 -9.66 11.71 3.54
N HIS A 25 -10.44 10.79 4.11
CA HIS A 25 -11.23 9.78 3.42
C HIS A 25 -12.61 9.65 4.09
N PRO A 26 -13.61 10.48 3.70
CA PRO A 26 -14.93 10.54 4.37
C PRO A 26 -15.70 9.22 4.44
N PHE A 27 -15.39 8.28 3.55
CA PHE A 27 -15.99 6.94 3.53
C PHE A 27 -15.34 5.95 4.52
N ILE A 28 -14.27 6.34 5.22
CA ILE A 28 -13.59 5.52 6.22
C ILE A 28 -14.01 5.98 7.61
N LYS A 29 -14.58 5.06 8.40
CA LYS A 29 -15.10 5.32 9.75
C LYS A 29 -14.56 4.33 10.78
N VAL A 30 -14.77 4.64 12.06
CA VAL A 30 -14.45 3.74 13.17
C VAL A 30 -15.25 2.44 13.02
N SER A 31 -14.55 1.31 13.11
CA SER A 31 -15.19 -0.01 13.07
C SER A 31 -15.83 -0.36 14.41
N ARG A 32 -16.93 -1.12 14.37
CA ARG A 32 -17.53 -1.76 15.55
C ARG A 32 -16.74 -2.96 16.06
N ARG A 33 -15.81 -3.50 15.25
CA ARG A 33 -14.97 -4.66 15.60
C ARG A 33 -13.80 -4.29 16.53
N GLY A 34 -13.60 -3.01 16.79
CA GLY A 34 -12.56 -2.49 17.68
C GLY A 34 -11.55 -1.60 16.97
N GLU A 35 -10.66 -1.03 17.75
CA GLU A 35 -9.73 0.04 17.33
C GLU A 35 -8.69 -0.37 16.27
N LYS A 36 -8.45 -1.67 16.11
CA LYS A 36 -7.54 -2.25 15.10
C LYS A 36 -8.21 -2.47 13.74
N HIS A 37 -9.46 -2.05 13.59
CA HIS A 37 -10.23 -2.17 12.36
C HIS A 37 -10.78 -0.81 11.94
N ALA A 38 -11.00 -0.65 10.65
CA ALA A 38 -11.69 0.48 10.07
C ALA A 38 -12.83 -0.03 9.18
N PHE A 39 -13.92 0.75 9.09
CA PHE A 39 -15.07 0.43 8.26
C PHE A 39 -15.08 1.30 7.02
N CYS A 40 -15.25 0.68 5.84
CA CYS A 40 -15.41 1.38 4.57
C CYS A 40 -16.89 1.41 4.18
N GLU A 41 -17.46 2.61 4.01
CA GLU A 41 -18.85 2.80 3.61
C GLU A 41 -19.09 2.52 2.12
N LEU A 42 -18.07 2.69 1.26
CA LEU A 42 -18.17 2.37 -0.18
C LEU A 42 -18.31 0.87 -0.39
N CYS A 43 -17.47 0.09 0.27
CA CYS A 43 -17.43 -1.37 0.15
C CYS A 43 -18.34 -2.07 1.19
N ARG A 44 -18.92 -1.30 2.12
CA ARG A 44 -19.70 -1.76 3.28
C ARG A 44 -19.01 -2.89 4.06
N SER A 45 -17.70 -2.78 4.25
CA SER A 45 -16.86 -3.85 4.80
C SER A 45 -15.84 -3.32 5.80
N ASP A 46 -15.56 -4.10 6.84
CA ASP A 46 -14.45 -3.87 7.77
C ASP A 46 -13.13 -4.38 7.20
N PHE A 47 -12.05 -3.67 7.47
CA PHE A 47 -10.69 -4.11 7.17
C PHE A 47 -9.75 -3.91 8.36
N SER A 48 -8.74 -4.77 8.48
CA SER A 48 -7.75 -4.70 9.56
C SER A 48 -6.68 -3.65 9.27
N ILE A 49 -6.29 -2.93 10.32
CA ILE A 49 -5.23 -1.91 10.26
C ILE A 49 -3.89 -2.60 10.56
N CYS A 50 -3.09 -2.81 9.53
CA CYS A 50 -1.77 -3.44 9.69
C CYS A 50 -0.71 -2.42 10.16
N HIS A 51 -0.76 -1.19 9.65
CA HIS A 51 0.12 -0.09 10.05
C HIS A 51 -0.51 1.27 9.78
N GLY A 52 -0.11 2.28 10.55
CA GLY A 52 -0.63 3.65 10.46
C GLY A 52 0.01 4.51 9.35
N GLY A 53 0.66 3.87 8.37
CA GLY A 53 1.25 4.51 7.20
C GLY A 53 0.18 4.94 6.17
N GLN A 54 0.55 5.88 5.30
CA GLN A 54 -0.32 6.30 4.19
C GLN A 54 -0.15 5.32 3.04
N MET A 55 -1.20 4.54 2.77
CA MET A 55 -1.29 3.73 1.56
C MET A 55 -2.24 4.41 0.57
N PRO A 56 -1.97 4.30 -0.74
CA PRO A 56 -2.94 4.67 -1.75
C PRO A 56 -4.24 3.91 -1.51
N VAL A 57 -5.37 4.62 -1.46
CA VAL A 57 -6.66 3.95 -1.30
C VAL A 57 -7.01 3.27 -2.62
N VAL A 58 -7.27 1.97 -2.54
CA VAL A 58 -7.72 1.15 -3.67
C VAL A 58 -9.01 0.46 -3.25
N ASN A 59 -10.12 0.80 -3.90
CA ASN A 59 -11.45 0.25 -3.62
C ASN A 59 -11.68 -1.15 -4.21
N GLU A 60 -10.97 -1.50 -5.29
CA GLU A 60 -11.03 -2.81 -5.94
C GLU A 60 -9.64 -3.43 -6.04
N ALA A 61 -9.48 -4.67 -5.57
CA ALA A 61 -8.23 -5.42 -5.59
C ALA A 61 -7.86 -5.98 -6.98
N THR A 62 -8.03 -5.18 -8.04
CA THR A 62 -7.63 -5.54 -9.41
C THR A 62 -6.28 -4.92 -9.75
N GLY A 63 -5.47 -5.63 -10.53
CA GLY A 63 -4.13 -5.13 -10.91
C GLY A 63 -4.18 -3.78 -11.62
N LYS A 64 -5.22 -3.51 -12.42
CA LYS A 64 -5.44 -2.22 -13.09
C LYS A 64 -5.67 -1.09 -12.08
N ASN A 65 -6.54 -1.31 -11.11
CA ASN A 65 -6.91 -0.28 -10.14
C ASN A 65 -5.75 0.01 -9.19
N ILE A 66 -5.06 -1.03 -8.72
CA ILE A 66 -3.85 -0.89 -7.90
C ILE A 66 -2.77 -0.13 -8.67
N ALA A 67 -2.49 -0.49 -9.93
CA ALA A 67 -1.49 0.21 -10.75
C ALA A 67 -1.85 1.68 -10.99
N SER A 68 -3.14 1.99 -11.18
CA SER A 68 -3.62 3.37 -11.35
C SER A 68 -3.42 4.20 -10.08
N ALA A 69 -3.79 3.65 -8.92
CA ALA A 69 -3.61 4.32 -7.63
C ALA A 69 -2.13 4.56 -7.32
N LEU A 70 -1.25 3.60 -7.64
CA LEU A 70 0.20 3.76 -7.52
C LEU A 70 0.71 4.91 -8.39
N LYS A 71 0.34 4.95 -9.67
CA LYS A 71 0.73 6.04 -10.59
C LYS A 71 0.25 7.40 -10.10
N ALA A 72 -1.00 7.50 -9.65
CA ALA A 72 -1.55 8.74 -9.10
C ALA A 72 -0.78 9.19 -7.85
N SER A 73 -0.43 8.25 -6.97
CA SER A 73 0.29 8.55 -5.73
C SER A 73 1.73 9.01 -5.98
N LEU A 74 2.42 8.39 -6.95
CA LEU A 74 3.75 8.84 -7.38
C LEU A 74 3.68 10.26 -7.96
N LYS A 75 2.68 10.54 -8.80
CA LYS A 75 2.49 11.87 -9.39
C LYS A 75 2.20 12.95 -8.34
N GLN A 76 1.45 12.63 -7.29
CA GLN A 76 1.25 13.55 -6.16
C GLN A 76 2.57 13.90 -5.46
N GLY A 77 3.53 12.97 -5.46
CA GLY A 77 4.90 13.18 -5.00
C GLY A 77 5.84 13.80 -6.03
N GLY A 78 5.36 14.16 -7.23
CA GLY A 78 6.18 14.72 -8.31
C GLY A 78 7.06 13.70 -9.03
N LEU A 79 6.75 12.40 -8.92
CA LEU A 79 7.49 11.30 -9.55
C LEU A 79 6.64 10.61 -10.62
N ASP A 80 7.28 10.17 -11.71
CA ASP A 80 6.70 9.19 -12.62
C ASP A 80 7.31 7.80 -12.42
N VAL A 81 6.59 6.76 -12.84
CA VAL A 81 7.02 5.37 -12.77
C VAL A 81 8.34 5.15 -13.52
N GLU A 82 8.58 5.90 -14.59
CA GLU A 82 9.82 5.91 -15.40
C GLU A 82 11.06 6.25 -14.57
N GLN A 83 10.89 7.02 -13.49
CA GLN A 83 11.99 7.47 -12.63
C GLN A 83 12.20 6.55 -11.43
N CYS A 84 11.47 5.44 -11.35
CA CYS A 84 11.43 4.57 -10.17
C CYS A 84 12.05 3.20 -10.47
N VAL A 85 13.00 2.77 -9.63
CA VAL A 85 13.38 1.35 -9.54
C VAL A 85 12.51 0.70 -8.47
N ALA A 86 11.89 -0.44 -8.80
CA ALA A 86 11.01 -1.14 -7.87
C ALA A 86 11.32 -2.64 -7.81
N PHE A 87 11.28 -3.18 -6.60
CA PHE A 87 11.40 -4.60 -6.31
C PHE A 87 10.12 -5.07 -5.63
N SER A 88 9.42 -6.02 -6.24
CA SER A 88 8.30 -6.70 -5.60
C SER A 88 8.74 -8.08 -5.13
N SER A 89 8.37 -8.44 -3.90
CA SER A 89 8.56 -9.78 -3.31
C SER A 89 7.23 -10.51 -3.08
N ASP A 90 6.10 -9.91 -3.47
CA ASP A 90 4.80 -10.58 -3.39
C ASP A 90 4.57 -11.47 -4.62
N ASN A 91 3.96 -12.64 -4.40
CA ASN A 91 3.66 -13.63 -5.44
C ASN A 91 2.15 -13.70 -5.79
N ALA A 92 1.32 -12.80 -5.27
CA ALA A 92 -0.11 -12.82 -5.58
C ALA A 92 -0.33 -12.57 -7.07
N SER A 93 -1.23 -13.34 -7.70
CA SER A 93 -1.48 -13.21 -9.15
C SER A 93 -1.96 -11.82 -9.57
N VAL A 94 -2.62 -11.08 -8.65
CA VAL A 94 -3.01 -9.67 -8.88
C VAL A 94 -1.80 -8.74 -9.01
N MET A 95 -0.67 -9.09 -8.40
CA MET A 95 0.59 -8.35 -8.50
C MET A 95 1.43 -8.87 -9.67
N THR A 96 1.68 -10.18 -9.73
CA THR A 96 2.67 -10.81 -10.63
C THR A 96 2.12 -11.21 -11.99
N GLY A 97 0.80 -11.22 -12.17
CA GLY A 97 0.15 -11.72 -13.39
C GLY A 97 0.63 -11.02 -14.67
N GLN A 98 1.00 -11.83 -15.68
CA GLN A 98 1.63 -11.32 -16.91
C GLN A 98 0.74 -10.41 -17.76
N HIS A 99 -0.58 -10.63 -17.75
CA HIS A 99 -1.52 -9.87 -18.58
C HIS A 99 -2.26 -8.77 -17.80
N ARG A 100 -2.81 -9.13 -16.62
CA ARG A 100 -3.68 -8.26 -15.82
C ARG A 100 -3.15 -7.97 -14.40
N GLY A 101 -1.92 -8.38 -14.10
CA GLY A 101 -1.27 -8.06 -12.84
C GLY A 101 -0.75 -6.63 -12.81
N VAL A 102 -0.52 -6.07 -11.63
CA VAL A 102 0.06 -4.73 -11.45
C VAL A 102 1.35 -4.57 -12.26
N MET A 103 2.22 -5.59 -12.22
CA MET A 103 3.50 -5.58 -12.92
C MET A 103 3.34 -5.42 -14.43
N SER A 104 2.31 -6.00 -15.07
CA SER A 104 2.09 -5.84 -16.50
C SER A 104 1.74 -4.40 -16.89
N TYR A 105 1.05 -3.67 -16.01
CA TYR A 105 0.68 -2.27 -16.22
C TYR A 105 1.81 -1.29 -15.92
N LEU A 106 2.67 -1.61 -14.95
CA LEU A 106 3.83 -0.78 -14.60
C LEU A 106 4.97 -0.96 -15.62
N ARG A 107 5.24 -2.20 -16.07
CA ARG A 107 6.29 -2.51 -17.06
C ARG A 107 6.11 -1.84 -18.42
N LYS A 108 4.87 -1.46 -18.76
CA LYS A 108 4.58 -0.68 -19.98
C LYS A 108 5.18 0.73 -19.93
N GLY A 109 5.35 1.29 -18.74
CA GLY A 109 5.97 2.61 -18.53
C GLY A 109 7.46 2.49 -18.23
N ASN A 110 7.88 1.53 -17.41
CA ASN A 110 9.27 1.38 -17.01
C ASN A 110 9.75 -0.08 -17.04
N LYS A 111 10.84 -0.35 -17.75
CA LYS A 111 11.45 -1.68 -17.83
C LYS A 111 12.26 -2.05 -16.59
N ASP A 112 12.70 -1.07 -15.80
CA ASP A 112 13.54 -1.22 -14.59
C ASP A 112 12.73 -1.58 -13.33
N ILE A 113 11.60 -2.25 -13.55
CA ILE A 113 10.76 -2.81 -12.49
C ILE A 113 11.02 -4.30 -12.44
N HIS A 114 11.57 -4.78 -11.33
CA HIS A 114 12.00 -6.15 -11.16
C HIS A 114 11.06 -6.88 -10.20
N LEU A 115 10.63 -8.07 -10.61
CA LEU A 115 9.94 -9.01 -9.74
C LEU A 115 10.99 -9.99 -9.23
N VAL A 116 11.11 -10.11 -7.92
CA VAL A 116 11.93 -11.12 -7.27
C VAL A 116 10.95 -12.03 -6.56
N GLY A 117 10.60 -13.14 -7.23
CA GLY A 117 9.66 -14.15 -6.74
C GLY A 117 10.36 -15.48 -6.56
#